data_AF-A0A645I5F3-F1
#
_entry.id   AF-A0A645I5F3-F1
#
_cell.length_a   1.000
_cell.length_b   1.000
_cell.length_c   1.000
_cell.angle_alpha   90.00
_cell.angle_beta   90.00
_cell.angle_gamma   90.00
#
_symmetry.space_group_name_H-M   'P 1'
#
loop_
_entity.id
_entity.type
_entity.pdbx_description
1 polymer ?
#
loop_
_entity_poly.entity_id
_entity_poly.type
_entity_poly.pdbx_seq_one_letter_code
_entity_poly.pdbx_strand_id
1 'polypeptide(L)'
;MKQTRSFVYNLLKDKMGEEKAIELATVLTEGRWTHDYPITAEEAVSLGLPVNTDLSSQICNIMKLYPQSGLGRPSVQYVPIPYPSAPDGNHSDARR
;
A
#
# COMPACT_ATOMS: atom_id res chain seq x y z
N MET A 1 -10.65 -2.14 12.54
CA MET A 1 -10.47 -3.03 11.36
C MET A 1 -11.76 -3.58 10.73
N LYS A 2 -12.98 -3.26 11.21
CA LYS A 2 -14.22 -3.82 10.62
C LYS A 2 -14.41 -3.47 9.13
N GLN A 3 -14.13 -2.23 8.75
CA GLN A 3 -14.23 -1.77 7.36
C GLN A 3 -13.30 -2.55 6.41
N THR A 4 -12.01 -2.63 6.73
CA THR A 4 -11.01 -3.36 5.92
C THR A 4 -11.37 -4.83 5.79
N ARG A 5 -11.77 -5.49 6.88
CA ARG A 5 -12.18 -6.90 6.86
C ARG A 5 -13.40 -7.12 5.96
N SER A 6 -14.43 -6.29 6.07
CA SER A 6 -15.62 -6.39 5.22
C SER A 6 -15.29 -6.15 3.74
N PHE A 7 -14.35 -5.24 3.44
CA PHE A 7 -13.89 -5.02 2.08
C PHE A 7 -13.19 -6.25 1.50
N VAL A 8 -12.23 -6.82 2.24
CA VAL A 8 -11.51 -8.03 1.82
C VAL A 8 -12.45 -9.22 1.64
N TYR A 9 -13.39 -9.43 2.57
CA TYR A 9 -14.41 -10.48 2.44
C TYR A 9 -15.22 -10.36 1.14
N ASN A 10 -15.70 -9.16 0.82
CA ASN A 10 -16.48 -8.94 -0.40
C ASN A 10 -15.68 -9.17 -1.69
N LEU A 11 -14.36 -8.97 -1.66
CA LEU A 11 -13.48 -9.25 -2.80
C LEU A 11 -13.28 -10.76 -3.02
N LEU A 12 -13.31 -11.54 -1.94
CA LEU A 12 -12.97 -12.98 -1.95
C LEU A 12 -14.19 -13.90 -2.09
N LYS A 13 -15.36 -13.51 -1.56
CA LYS A 13 -16.54 -14.39 -1.46
C LYS A 13 -16.97 -14.99 -2.81
N ASP A 14 -16.93 -14.21 -3.88
CA ASP A 14 -17.38 -14.65 -5.21
C ASP A 14 -16.40 -15.65 -5.86
N LYS A 15 -15.13 -15.65 -5.44
CA LYS A 15 -14.08 -16.50 -5.99
C LYS A 15 -13.78 -17.74 -5.15
N MET A 16 -14.00 -17.67 -3.84
CA MET A 16 -13.49 -18.66 -2.88
C MET A 16 -14.58 -19.26 -1.98
N GLY A 17 -15.82 -18.78 -2.09
CA GLY A 17 -16.92 -19.16 -1.21
C GLY A 17 -16.92 -18.37 0.10
N GLU A 18 -18.06 -18.39 0.80
CA GLU A 18 -18.26 -17.54 1.98
C GLU A 18 -17.33 -17.90 3.14
N GLU A 19 -17.21 -19.19 3.45
CA GLU A 19 -16.43 -19.67 4.60
C GLU A 19 -14.95 -19.29 4.48
N LYS A 20 -14.34 -19.62 3.34
CA LYS A 20 -12.94 -19.30 3.07
C LYS A 20 -12.69 -17.81 2.96
N ALA A 21 -13.66 -17.04 2.44
CA ALA A 21 -13.56 -15.58 2.40
C ALA A 21 -13.59 -14.95 3.80
N ILE A 22 -14.39 -15.48 4.73
CA ILE A 22 -14.43 -15.00 6.13
C ILE A 22 -13.10 -15.29 6.83
N GLU A 23 -12.57 -16.51 6.67
CA GLU A 23 -11.29 -16.93 7.24
C GLU A 23 -10.16 -16.02 6.74
N LEU A 24 -10.00 -15.91 5.42
CA LEU A 24 -8.94 -15.11 4.79
C LEU A 24 -9.06 -13.63 5.11
N ALA A 25 -10.27 -13.07 5.10
CA ALA A 25 -10.47 -11.68 5.48
C ALA A 25 -10.05 -11.42 6.93
N THR A 26 -10.20 -12.39 7.82
CA THR A 26 -9.72 -12.28 9.20
C THR A 26 -8.20 -12.32 9.26
N VAL A 27 -7.58 -13.34 8.68
CA VAL A 27 -6.13 -13.54 8.65
C VAL A 27 -5.40 -12.33 8.05
N LEU A 28 -5.91 -11.79 6.94
CA LEU A 28 -5.30 -10.65 6.25
C LEU A 28 -5.51 -9.30 6.95
N THR A 29 -6.38 -9.21 7.96
CA THR A 29 -6.72 -7.92 8.63
C THR A 29 -6.54 -7.91 10.14
N GLU A 30 -6.19 -9.05 10.76
CA GLU A 30 -5.95 -9.15 12.20
C GLU A 30 -4.61 -8.55 12.65
N GLY A 31 -3.72 -8.22 11.71
CA GLY A 31 -2.39 -7.68 12.01
C GLY A 31 -1.33 -8.75 12.21
N ARG A 32 -1.49 -9.94 11.60
CA ARG A 32 -0.48 -11.00 11.58
C ARG A 32 0.84 -10.57 10.94
N TRP A 33 0.78 -9.61 10.01
CA TRP A 33 1.92 -9.06 9.30
C TRP A 33 1.98 -7.54 9.43
N THR A 34 3.19 -6.99 9.38
CA THR A 34 3.43 -5.57 9.23
C THR A 34 3.21 -5.15 7.77
N HIS A 35 2.95 -3.86 7.53
CA HIS A 35 2.64 -3.34 6.19
C HIS A 35 3.74 -3.54 5.14
N ASP A 36 4.98 -3.76 5.59
CA ASP A 36 6.19 -3.94 4.81
C ASP A 36 6.58 -5.41 4.64
N TYR A 37 5.86 -6.34 5.28
CA TYR A 37 6.12 -7.76 5.13
C TYR A 37 5.56 -8.27 3.79
N PRO A 38 6.41 -8.79 2.88
CA PRO A 38 5.94 -9.34 1.62
C PRO A 38 5.36 -10.74 1.83
N ILE A 39 4.11 -10.96 1.42
CA ILE A 39 3.54 -12.31 1.34
C ILE A 39 4.08 -12.96 0.06
N THR A 40 4.88 -14.01 0.22
CA THR A 40 5.48 -14.77 -0.89
C THR A 40 4.44 -15.58 -1.67
N ALA A 41 4.81 -16.05 -2.87
CA ALA A 41 3.91 -16.89 -3.67
C ALA A 41 3.57 -18.19 -2.92
N GLU A 42 4.54 -18.79 -2.26
CA GLU A 42 4.41 -20.00 -1.47
C GLU A 42 3.46 -19.80 -0.28
N GLU A 43 3.58 -18.66 0.42
CA GLU A 43 2.68 -18.30 1.51
C GLU A 43 1.26 -18.02 1.03
N ALA A 44 1.10 -17.30 -0.08
CA ALA A 44 -0.21 -17.05 -0.65
C ALA A 44 -0.90 -18.37 -1.08
N VAL A 45 -0.15 -19.32 -1.62
CA VAL A 45 -0.66 -20.68 -1.92
C VAL A 45 -1.03 -21.42 -0.64
N SER A 46 -0.25 -21.34 0.43
CA SER A 46 -0.56 -22.01 1.70
C SER A 46 -1.79 -21.42 2.41
N LEU A 47 -2.04 -20.11 2.23
CA LEU A 47 -3.28 -19.43 2.59
C LEU A 47 -4.46 -19.87 1.70
N GLY A 48 -4.20 -20.63 0.63
CA GLY A 48 -5.21 -21.15 -0.27
C GLY A 48 -5.72 -20.13 -1.29
N LEU A 49 -4.97 -19.06 -1.53
CA LEU A 49 -5.24 -18.08 -2.59
C LEU A 49 -4.94 -18.69 -3.97
N PRO A 50 -5.70 -18.28 -5.02
CA PRO A 50 -5.43 -18.71 -6.38
C PRO A 50 -4.22 -17.95 -6.94
N VAL A 51 -3.02 -18.50 -6.74
CA VAL A 51 -1.76 -17.91 -7.20
C VAL A 51 -1.32 -18.57 -8.50
N ASN A 52 -0.93 -17.76 -9.49
CA ASN A 52 -0.28 -18.22 -10.70
C ASN A 52 0.98 -17.37 -10.93
N THR A 53 2.14 -18.03 -10.96
CA THR A 53 3.45 -17.42 -11.20
C THR A 53 3.96 -17.59 -12.63
N ASP A 54 3.21 -18.29 -13.48
CA ASP A 54 3.58 -18.48 -14.88
C ASP A 54 3.41 -17.16 -15.65
N LEU A 55 4.55 -16.57 -16.01
CA LEU A 55 4.60 -15.32 -16.75
C LEU A 55 4.90 -15.63 -18.22
N SER A 56 3.84 -15.65 -19.03
CA SER A 56 3.99 -15.95 -20.45
C SER A 56 4.92 -14.96 -21.15
N SER A 57 5.64 -15.44 -22.15
CA SER A 57 6.57 -14.62 -22.95
C SER A 57 5.88 -13.40 -23.59
N GLN A 58 4.58 -13.50 -23.92
CA GLN A 58 3.79 -12.40 -24.45
C GLN A 58 3.66 -11.25 -23.43
N ILE A 59 3.40 -11.56 -22.16
CA ILE A 59 3.29 -10.55 -21.10
C ILE A 59 4.64 -9.85 -20.90
N CYS A 60 5.73 -10.62 -20.84
CA CYS A 60 7.09 -10.07 -20.78
C CYS A 60 7.40 -9.12 -21.95
N ASN A 61 6.94 -9.45 -23.15
CA ASN A 61 7.14 -8.61 -24.33
C ASN A 61 6.36 -7.30 -24.25
N ILE A 62 5.15 -7.30 -23.67
CA ILE A 62 4.39 -6.07 -23.41
C ILE A 62 5.13 -5.20 -22.38
N MET A 63 5.64 -5.80 -21.29
CA MET A 63 6.37 -5.05 -20.26
C MET A 63 7.60 -4.32 -20.81
N LYS A 64 8.28 -4.89 -21.81
CA LYS A 64 9.43 -4.25 -22.49
C LYS A 64 9.06 -2.93 -23.20
N LEU A 65 7.79 -2.73 -23.56
CA LEU A 65 7.33 -1.49 -24.19
C LEU A 65 7.22 -0.33 -23.19
N TYR A 66 7.15 -0.63 -21.90
CA TYR A 66 6.98 0.35 -20.82
C TYR A 66 8.10 0.21 -19.79
N PRO A 67 9.34 0.59 -20.14
CA PRO A 67 10.43 0.58 -19.18
C PRO A 67 10.07 1.48 -18.00
N GLN A 68 10.21 0.95 -16.79
CA GLN A 68 10.04 1.76 -15.57
C GLN A 68 11.05 2.90 -15.62
N SER A 69 10.59 4.13 -15.36
CA SER A 69 11.50 5.28 -15.24
C SER A 69 12.55 4.95 -14.18
N GLY A 70 13.83 5.12 -14.52
CA GLY A 70 14.92 4.84 -13.58
C GLY A 70 14.77 5.60 -12.25
N LEU A 71 15.50 5.14 -11.23
CA LEU A 71 15.66 5.79 -9.91
C LEU A 71 16.28 7.19 -10.09
N GLY A 72 15.50 8.15 -10.57
CA GLY A 72 15.99 9.39 -11.11
C GLY A 72 15.09 10.55 -10.73
N ARG A 73 14.74 10.61 -9.44
CA ARG A 73 14.37 11.77 -8.60
C ARG A 73 13.45 11.27 -7.47
N PRO A 74 13.78 11.52 -6.20
CA PRO A 74 12.83 11.33 -5.11
C PRO A 74 11.52 12.07 -5.44
N SER A 75 10.37 11.40 -5.34
CA SER A 75 9.05 12.04 -5.51
C SER A 75 8.79 13.09 -4.42
N VAL A 76 9.54 13.01 -3.32
CA VAL A 76 9.52 13.94 -2.20
C VAL A 76 10.92 14.49 -2.00
N GLN A 77 11.08 15.80 -2.21
CA GLN A 77 12.29 16.52 -1.81
C GLN A 77 12.12 16.93 -0.34
N TYR A 78 12.77 16.20 0.57
CA TYR A 78 12.86 16.62 1.97
C TYR A 78 13.74 17.87 2.02
N VAL A 79 13.17 18.99 2.48
CA VAL A 79 13.94 20.21 2.75
C VAL A 79 14.26 20.21 4.25
N PRO A 80 15.49 19.90 4.68
CA PRO A 80 15.89 19.99 6.07
C PRO A 80 16.12 21.47 6.38
N ILE A 81 15.10 22.16 6.87
CA ILE A 81 15.30 23.43 7.57
C ILE A 81 14.32 23.50 8.74
N PRO A 82 14.73 23.97 9.92
CA PRO A 82 13.77 24.55 10.85
C PRO A 82 13.09 25.74 10.16
N TYR A 83 11.76 25.79 10.21
CA TYR A 83 11.00 26.98 9.79
C TYR A 83 11.54 28.19 10.57
N PRO A 84 11.99 29.28 9.90
CA PRO A 84 12.21 30.52 10.62
C PRO A 84 10.87 30.92 11.24
N SER A 85 10.87 31.09 12.56
CA SER A 85 9.73 31.62 13.31
C SER A 85 9.21 32.86 12.58
N ALA A 86 7.88 32.91 12.41
CA ALA A 86 7.20 34.04 11.81
C ALA A 86 7.75 35.36 12.37
N PRO A 87 7.87 36.42 11.55
CA PRO A 87 8.47 37.68 12.01
C PRO A 87 7.68 38.19 13.21
N ASP A 88 8.39 38.47 14.31
CA ASP A 88 7.83 39.10 15.51
C ASP A 88 7.08 40.36 15.09
N GLY A 89 5.76 40.30 15.21
CA GLY A 89 4.85 41.41 14.99
C GLY A 89 5.09 42.47 16.07
N ASN A 90 6.07 43.33 15.85
CA ASN A 90 6.32 44.51 16.65
C ASN A 90 5.21 45.53 16.36
N HIS A 91 4.04 45.38 16.98
CA HIS A 91 3.00 46.39 16.96
C HIS A 91 3.35 47.45 18.01
N SER A 92 4.00 48.51 17.54
CA SER A 92 4.15 49.76 18.27
C SER A 92 2.77 50.41 18.37
N ASP A 93 2.11 50.25 19.50
CA ASP A 93 0.94 51.05 19.83
C ASP A 93 1.39 52.44 20.25
N ALA A 94 1.41 53.33 19.27
CA ALA A 94 1.36 54.76 19.49
C ALA A 94 -0.07 55.21 19.19
N ARG A 95 -0.88 55.48 20.22
CA ARG A 95 -1.78 56.64 20.34
C ARG A 95 -2.64 56.62 21.62
N ARG A 96 -2.46 57.70 22.40
CA ARG A 96 -3.36 58.33 23.39
C ARG A 96 -3.53 57.69 24.76
#